data_AF-A0AAW7QN51-F1
#
_entry.id   AF-A0AAW7QN51-F1
#
_cell.length_a   1.000
_cell.length_b   1.000
_cell.length_c   1.000
_cell.angle_alpha   90.00
_cell.angle_beta   90.00
_cell.angle_gamma   90.00
#
_symmetry.space_group_name_H-M   'P 1'
#
loop_
_entity.id
_entity.type
_entity.pdbx_description
1 polymer ?
#
loop_
_entity_poly.entity_id
_entity_poly.type
_entity_poly.pdbx_seq_one_letter_code
_entity_poly.pdbx_strand_id
1 'polypeptide(L)'
;MDFVKNRAGVEVQFGKYTFYNVCAKMTIFHKQGIIDVGIEIVPVKSFADETSTSVSYFEQFVRDLEQCGVADIDIPVLILGVTA
;
A
#
# COMPACT_ATOMS: atom_id res chain seq x y z
N MET A 1 2.08 8.65 -5.73
CA MET A 1 2.11 7.75 -6.88
C MET A 1 3.47 7.87 -7.50
N ASP A 2 4.33 6.92 -7.18
CA ASP A 2 5.72 6.89 -7.66
C ASP A 2 5.79 6.50 -9.13
N PHE A 3 4.98 5.52 -9.55
CA PHE A 3 4.92 5.06 -10.92
C PHE A 3 3.48 4.93 -11.40
N VAL A 4 3.25 5.28 -12.67
CA VAL A 4 1.98 5.04 -13.36
C VAL A 4 2.28 4.49 -14.75
N LYS A 5 1.67 3.36 -15.10
CA LYS A 5 1.78 2.78 -16.44
C LYS A 5 0.49 2.04 -16.79
N ASN A 6 -0.03 2.25 -17.99
CA ASN A 6 -1.26 1.59 -18.46
C ASN A 6 -2.43 1.72 -17.46
N ARG A 7 -2.58 2.89 -16.82
CA ARG A 7 -3.59 3.13 -15.77
C ARG A 7 -3.45 2.24 -14.52
N ALA A 8 -2.30 1.59 -14.32
CA ALA A 8 -1.92 0.97 -13.06
C ALA A 8 -0.99 1.91 -12.30
N GLY A 9 -1.35 2.24 -11.06
CA GLY A 9 -0.52 3.01 -10.14
C GLY A 9 0.31 2.10 -9.25
N VAL A 10 1.58 2.46 -9.02
CA VAL A 10 2.46 1.77 -8.08
C VAL A 10 3.04 2.79 -7.10
N GLU A 11 2.96 2.47 -5.82
CA GLU A 11 3.62 3.20 -4.73
C GLU A 11 4.56 2.24 -4.00
N VAL A 12 5.74 2.74 -3.62
CA VAL A 12 6.74 1.98 -2.87
C VAL A 12 6.88 2.60 -1.48
N GLN A 13 6.45 1.86 -0.45
CA GLN A 13 6.33 2.39 0.89
C GLN A 13 7.27 1.66 1.87
N PHE A 14 8.44 2.26 2.08
CA PHE A 14 9.42 1.86 3.11
C PHE A 14 9.55 2.88 4.26
N GLY A 15 8.52 3.71 4.46
CA GLY A 15 8.51 4.76 5.48
C GLY A 15 7.61 4.44 6.69
N LYS A 16 7.73 5.26 7.74
CA LYS A 16 6.83 5.31 8.90
C LYS A 16 5.46 5.86 8.48
N TYR A 17 4.55 5.03 8.00
CA TYR A 17 3.18 5.48 7.71
C TYR A 17 2.13 4.50 8.21
N THR A 18 1.11 5.05 8.86
CA THR A 18 -0.12 4.36 9.25
C THR A 18 -0.96 4.05 8.02
N PHE A 19 -1.51 2.83 7.98
CA PHE A 19 -2.38 2.24 6.96
C PHE A 19 -3.34 3.22 6.25
N TYR A 20 -3.92 4.15 6.99
CA TYR A 20 -4.93 5.09 6.52
C TYR A 20 -4.50 5.97 5.33
N ASN A 21 -3.20 6.27 5.21
CA ASN A 21 -2.73 7.21 4.17
C ASN A 21 -2.41 6.52 2.84
N VAL A 22 -2.27 5.20 2.85
CA VAL A 22 -1.77 4.41 1.72
C VAL A 22 -2.88 4.18 0.69
N CYS A 23 -4.02 3.62 1.13
CA CYS A 23 -5.17 3.41 0.25
C CYS A 23 -5.81 4.74 -0.20
N ALA A 24 -5.73 5.80 0.63
CA ALA A 24 -6.32 7.10 0.31
C ALA A 24 -5.72 7.73 -0.96
N LYS A 25 -4.41 7.60 -1.18
CA LYS A 25 -3.76 8.06 -2.42
C LYS A 25 -4.35 7.36 -3.63
N MET A 26 -4.47 6.03 -3.62
CA MET A 26 -5.00 5.25 -4.73
C MET A 26 -6.41 5.74 -5.14
N THR A 27 -7.28 5.97 -4.15
CA THR A 27 -8.63 6.51 -4.38
C THR A 27 -8.61 7.91 -5.00
N ILE A 28 -7.70 8.80 -4.59
CA ILE A 28 -7.56 10.14 -5.17
C ILE A 28 -7.17 10.05 -6.65
N PHE A 29 -6.14 9.25 -6.97
CA PHE A 29 -5.68 9.09 -8.36
C PHE A 29 -6.73 8.38 -9.24
N HIS A 30 -7.53 7.48 -8.66
CA HIS A 30 -8.68 6.89 -9.34
C HIS A 30 -9.74 7.92 -9.68
N LYS A 31 -10.14 8.76 -8.70
CA LYS A 31 -11.14 9.82 -8.90
C LYS A 31 -10.69 10.88 -9.90
N GLN A 32 -9.39 11.07 -10.05
CA GLN A 32 -8.80 11.93 -11.09
C GLN A 32 -8.74 11.26 -12.47
N GLY A 33 -9.14 9.99 -12.59
CA GLY A 33 -9.13 9.23 -13.84
C GLY A 33 -7.73 8.80 -14.28
N ILE A 34 -6.74 8.81 -13.40
CA ILE A 34 -5.33 8.52 -13.73
C ILE A 34 -5.06 7.01 -13.68
N ILE A 35 -5.65 6.31 -12.72
CA ILE A 35 -5.48 4.86 -12.51
C ILE A 35 -6.83 4.16 -12.35
N ASP A 36 -6.88 2.88 -12.72
CA ASP A 36 -8.02 1.99 -12.48
C ASP A 36 -7.69 0.91 -11.44
N VAL A 37 -6.39 0.68 -11.20
CA VAL A 37 -5.87 -0.30 -10.24
C VAL A 37 -4.65 0.26 -9.52
N GLY A 38 -4.50 -0.08 -8.24
CA GLY A 38 -3.35 0.30 -7.41
C GLY A 38 -2.49 -0.90 -7.01
N ILE A 39 -1.19 -0.69 -6.89
CA ILE A 39 -0.23 -1.65 -6.34
C ILE A 39 0.57 -0.94 -5.25
N GLU A 40 0.56 -1.49 -4.06
CA GLU A 40 1.34 -1.01 -2.93
C GLU A 40 2.46 -2.00 -2.63
N ILE A 41 3.71 -1.55 -2.64
CA ILE A 41 4.86 -2.37 -2.29
C ILE A 41 5.31 -2.04 -0.88
N VAL A 42 5.28 -3.04 0.00
CA VAL A 42 5.65 -2.93 1.43
C VAL A 42 6.63 -4.04 1.82
N PRO A 43 7.51 -3.80 2.79
CA PRO A 43 8.39 -4.86 3.29
C PRO A 43 7.57 -5.89 4.08
N VAL A 44 7.94 -7.16 4.02
CA VAL A 44 7.47 -8.15 5.01
C VAL A 44 8.22 -7.95 6.32
N LYS A 45 7.70 -8.51 7.42
CA LYS A 45 8.28 -8.34 8.75
C LYS A 45 9.77 -8.69 8.81
N SER A 46 10.20 -9.79 8.19
CA SER A 46 11.62 -10.18 8.19
C SER A 46 12.53 -9.11 7.60
N PHE A 47 12.10 -8.48 6.50
CA PHE A 47 12.86 -7.41 5.86
C PHE A 47 12.80 -6.11 6.66
N ALA A 48 11.66 -5.80 7.29
CA ALA A 48 11.55 -4.68 8.20
C ALA A 48 12.45 -4.82 9.45
N ASP A 49 12.59 -6.03 9.98
CA ASP A 49 13.44 -6.34 11.15
C ASP A 49 14.94 -6.14 10.85
N GLU A 50 15.36 -6.31 9.59
CA GLU A 50 16.73 -6.02 9.13
C GLU A 50 17.00 -4.51 8.98
N THR A 51 15.95 -3.70 8.97
CA THR A 51 16.04 -2.26 8.75
C THR A 51 16.13 -1.53 10.10
N SER A 52 17.09 -0.62 10.26
CA SER A 52 17.28 0.14 11.51
C SER A 52 16.15 1.14 11.83
N THR A 53 15.20 1.30 10.91
CA THR A 53 14.07 2.21 11.01
C THR A 53 12.81 1.41 11.30
N SER A 54 11.96 1.88 12.21
CA SER A 54 10.62 1.31 12.40
C SER A 54 9.79 1.53 11.12
N VAL A 55 9.71 0.55 10.24
CA VAL A 55 8.94 0.63 8.99
C VAL A 55 7.66 -0.20 9.13
N SER A 56 6.58 0.27 8.53
CA SER A 56 5.33 -0.49 8.46
C SER A 56 5.52 -1.73 7.58
N TYR A 57 5.05 -2.89 8.03
CA TYR A 57 5.26 -4.17 7.33
C TYR A 57 3.95 -4.84 6.92
N PHE A 58 4.03 -5.72 5.92
CA PHE A 58 2.89 -6.39 5.29
C PHE A 58 1.91 -7.02 6.30
N GLU A 59 2.39 -7.74 7.31
CA GLU A 59 1.55 -8.43 8.28
C GLU A 59 0.77 -7.45 9.18
N GLN A 60 1.28 -6.23 9.39
CA GLN A 60 0.53 -5.18 10.05
C GLN A 60 -0.62 -4.70 9.16
N PHE A 61 -0.38 -4.53 7.85
CA PHE A 61 -1.43 -4.17 6.89
C PHE A 61 -2.55 -5.21 6.83
N VAL A 62 -2.21 -6.50 6.83
CA VAL A 62 -3.23 -7.58 6.83
C VAL A 62 -4.11 -7.50 8.08
N ARG A 63 -3.49 -7.34 9.26
CA ARG A 63 -4.24 -7.21 10.53
C ARG A 63 -5.11 -5.96 10.55
N ASP A 64 -4.59 -4.84 10.08
CA ASP A 64 -5.31 -3.58 10.02
C ASP A 64 -6.51 -3.69 9.05
N LEU A 65 -6.35 -4.36 7.90
CA LEU A 65 -7.42 -4.67 6.95
C LEU A 65 -8.50 -5.58 7.56
N GLU A 66 -8.10 -6.63 8.25
CA GLU A 66 -9.02 -7.55 8.93
C GLU A 66 -9.82 -6.83 10.01
N GLN A 67 -9.21 -5.90 10.75
CA GLN A 67 -9.87 -5.10 11.79
C GLN A 67 -10.77 -3.99 11.23
N CYS A 68 -10.36 -3.33 10.15
CA CYS A 68 -11.16 -2.29 9.50
C CYS A 68 -12.42 -2.85 8.84
N GLY A 69 -12.47 -4.15 8.54
CA GLY A 69 -13.55 -4.77 7.79
C GLY A 69 -13.51 -4.36 6.31
N VAL A 70 -14.59 -4.67 5.58
CA VAL A 70 -14.68 -4.33 4.16
C VAL A 70 -14.88 -2.81 4.03
N ALA A 71 -13.79 -2.09 3.80
CA ALA A 71 -13.84 -0.73 3.34
C ALA A 71 -14.28 -0.73 1.86
N ASP A 72 -15.35 0.01 1.56
CA ASP A 72 -15.74 0.29 0.17
C ASP A 72 -14.77 1.34 -0.38
N ILE A 73 -13.59 0.88 -0.78
CA ILE A 73 -12.62 1.68 -1.51
C ILE A 73 -12.98 1.55 -3.00
N ASP A 74 -13.29 2.69 -3.62
CA ASP A 74 -13.72 2.84 -5.02
C ASP A 74 -12.70 2.29 -6.07
N ILE A 75 -11.63 1.60 -5.67
CA ILE A 75 -10.56 1.09 -6.54
C ILE A 75 -9.99 -0.23 -5.99
N PRO A 76 -9.75 -1.25 -6.85
CA PRO A 76 -8.98 -2.44 -6.45
C PRO A 76 -7.51 -2.11 -6.21
N VAL A 77 -6.98 -2.54 -5.05
CA VAL A 77 -5.58 -2.34 -4.65
C VAL A 77 -4.94 -3.68 -4.30
N LEU A 78 -3.78 -3.97 -4.89
CA LEU A 78 -2.92 -5.10 -4.55
C LEU A 78 -1.86 -4.66 -3.54
N ILE A 79 -1.82 -5.30 -2.37
CA ILE A 79 -0.69 -5.13 -1.43
C ILE A 79 0.34 -6.23 -1.70
N LEU A 80 1.57 -5.83 -2.03
CA LEU A 80 2.67 -6.71 -2.37
C LEU A 80 3.77 -6.64 -1.31
N GLY A 81 3.90 -7.71 -0.53
CA GLY A 81 4.99 -7.89 0.44
C GLY A 81 6.28 -8.31 -0.26
N VAL A 82 7.38 -7.61 0.01
CA VAL A 82 8.72 -7.94 -0.50
C VAL A 82 9.70 -8.27 0.61
N THR A 83 10.62 -9.20 0.32
CA THR A 83 11.75 -9.59 1.18
C THR A 83 13.06 -9.36 0.44
N ALA A 84 14.17 -9.27 1.19
CA ALA A 84 15.54 -9.29 0.65
C ALA A 84 15.92 -10.67 0.10
#